data_AF-A0A2K8M8Z4-F1
#
_entry.id   AF-A0A2K8M8Z4-F1
#
_cell.length_a   1.000
_cell.length_b   1.000
_cell.length_c   1.000
_cell.angle_alpha   90.00
_cell.angle_beta   90.00
_cell.angle_gamma   90.00
#
_symmetry.space_group_name_H-M   'P 1'
#
loop_
_entity.id
_entity.type
_entity.pdbx_description
1 polymer ?
#
loop_
_entity_poly.entity_id
_entity_poly.type
_entity_poly.pdbx_seq_one_letter_code
_entity_poly.pdbx_strand_id
1 'polypeptide(L)'
;MSPPTGELREADAADPVLTQKINKLFATIRPGGGSQAYTNKEIADRVGVTDSYIHYLRRGKRVNPSDRLLRNLEKCFGVERGYLDPQADPVLEGKVDRQLAMLEGLREHLPVLDRLRERGVLGEVLQECVLRLESRDADDGPRPN
;
A
#
# COMPACT_ATOMS: atom_id res chain seq x y z
N MET A 1 47.99 -12.85 -20.54
CA MET A 1 47.35 -11.52 -20.64
C MET A 1 45.90 -11.75 -21.04
N SER A 2 44.99 -11.71 -20.07
CA SER A 2 43.54 -11.77 -20.34
C SER A 2 42.97 -10.38 -20.07
N PRO A 3 42.37 -9.70 -21.06
CA PRO A 3 41.58 -8.50 -20.83
C PRO A 3 40.12 -8.87 -20.57
N PRO A 4 39.26 -7.91 -20.22
CA PRO A 4 39.13 -7.33 -18.89
C PRO A 4 37.89 -7.90 -18.18
N THR A 5 37.92 -7.84 -16.85
CA THR A 5 36.75 -7.94 -15.97
C THR A 5 35.58 -7.19 -16.60
N GLY A 6 34.57 -7.95 -17.01
CA GLY A 6 33.34 -7.39 -17.54
C GLY A 6 32.83 -6.36 -16.54
N GLU A 7 32.83 -5.11 -16.98
CA GLU A 7 31.96 -4.08 -16.45
C GLU A 7 30.56 -4.67 -16.43
N LEU A 8 30.17 -5.20 -15.27
CA LEU A 8 28.80 -5.59 -14.99
C LEU A 8 28.02 -4.29 -15.05
N ARG A 9 27.48 -4.01 -16.23
CA ARG A 9 26.62 -2.87 -16.53
C ARG A 9 25.63 -2.72 -15.37
N GLU A 10 25.77 -1.65 -14.59
CA GLU A 10 24.84 -1.22 -13.52
C GLU A 10 23.44 -0.86 -14.06
N ALA A 11 23.20 -1.02 -15.37
CA ALA A 11 22.05 -0.53 -16.11
C ALA A 11 20.78 -1.41 -16.05
N ASP A 12 20.77 -2.51 -15.28
CA ASP A 12 19.67 -3.49 -15.28
C ASP A 12 19.13 -3.82 -13.87
N ALA A 13 19.32 -2.92 -12.90
CA ALA A 13 18.65 -3.04 -11.60
C ALA A 13 17.17 -2.62 -11.75
N ALA A 14 16.24 -3.41 -11.18
CA ALA A 14 14.87 -2.94 -11.05
C ALA A 14 14.87 -1.71 -10.12
N ASP A 15 14.01 -0.74 -10.41
CA ASP A 15 13.97 0.50 -9.65
C ASP A 15 13.70 0.20 -8.15
N PRO A 16 14.58 0.64 -7.24
CA PRO A 16 14.41 0.42 -5.80
C PRO A 16 13.12 1.04 -5.27
N VAL A 17 12.66 2.16 -5.85
CA VAL A 17 11.42 2.84 -5.49
C VAL A 17 10.22 1.97 -5.84
N LEU A 18 10.18 1.42 -7.06
CA LEU A 18 9.13 0.49 -7.47
C LEU A 18 9.04 -0.73 -6.54
N THR A 19 10.19 -1.30 -6.20
CA THR A 19 10.29 -2.45 -5.29
C THR A 19 9.72 -2.10 -3.90
N GLN A 20 10.06 -0.92 -3.38
CA GLN A 20 9.55 -0.43 -2.10
C GLN A 20 8.03 -0.24 -2.14
N LYS A 21 7.51 0.41 -3.19
CA LYS A 21 6.08 0.65 -3.37
C LYS A 21 5.29 -0.67 -3.43
N ILE A 22 5.76 -1.66 -4.21
CA ILE A 22 5.11 -2.98 -4.27
C ILE A 22 5.11 -3.64 -2.89
N ASN A 23 6.25 -3.68 -2.20
CA ASN A 23 6.30 -4.31 -0.87
C ASN A 23 5.40 -3.60 0.15
N LYS A 24 5.26 -2.27 0.07
CA LYS A 24 4.30 -1.51 0.87
C LYS A 24 2.86 -1.96 0.60
N LEU A 25 2.45 -2.08 -0.66
CA LEU A 25 1.11 -2.59 -1.00
C LEU A 25 0.85 -3.99 -0.45
N PHE A 26 1.83 -4.89 -0.54
CA PHE A 26 1.73 -6.23 0.05
C PHE A 26 1.67 -6.21 1.58
N ALA A 27 2.26 -5.21 2.25
CA ALA A 27 2.22 -5.08 3.70
C ALA A 27 0.90 -4.48 4.20
N THR A 28 0.41 -3.45 3.51
CA THR A 28 -0.75 -2.67 3.94
C THR A 28 -2.08 -3.27 3.51
N ILE A 29 -2.18 -3.80 2.28
CA ILE A 29 -3.45 -4.22 1.69
C ILE A 29 -3.65 -5.71 1.91
N ARG A 30 -4.86 -6.09 2.32
CA ARG A 30 -5.25 -7.46 2.67
C ARG A 30 -6.49 -7.87 1.87
N PRO A 31 -6.56 -9.09 1.31
CA PRO A 31 -7.77 -9.58 0.66
C PRO A 31 -8.93 -9.67 1.66
N GLY A 32 -10.10 -9.17 1.26
CA GLY A 32 -11.36 -9.38 1.97
C GLY A 32 -11.42 -8.80 3.40
N GLY A 33 -10.54 -7.87 3.75
CA GLY A 33 -10.46 -7.32 5.12
C GLY A 33 -9.90 -8.31 6.16
N GLY A 34 -9.36 -9.44 5.72
CA GLY A 34 -8.79 -10.46 6.60
C GLY A 34 -7.39 -10.11 7.12
N SER A 35 -6.87 -10.96 8.01
CA SER A 35 -5.54 -10.78 8.62
C SER A 35 -4.37 -11.21 7.70
N GLN A 36 -4.64 -12.04 6.70
CA GLN A 36 -3.61 -12.67 5.88
C GLN A 36 -3.13 -11.77 4.72
N ALA A 37 -1.82 -11.62 4.57
CA ALA A 37 -1.22 -10.89 3.45
C ALA A 37 -1.49 -11.59 2.11
N TYR A 38 -1.59 -10.79 1.04
CA TYR A 38 -1.57 -11.33 -0.32
C TYR A 38 -0.32 -12.19 -0.52
N THR A 39 -0.54 -13.40 -1.02
CA THR A 39 0.55 -14.26 -1.48
C THR A 39 1.00 -13.85 -2.87
N ASN A 40 2.25 -14.16 -3.20
CA ASN A 40 2.78 -13.90 -4.54
C ASN A 40 1.95 -14.63 -5.61
N LYS A 41 1.55 -15.88 -5.33
CA LYS A 41 0.72 -16.71 -6.21
C LYS A 41 -0.64 -16.08 -6.49
N GLU A 42 -1.35 -15.59 -5.46
CA GLU A 42 -2.66 -14.95 -5.64
C GLU A 42 -2.58 -13.72 -6.54
N ILE A 43 -1.56 -12.90 -6.37
CA ILE A 43 -1.35 -11.72 -7.21
C ILE A 43 -0.95 -12.15 -8.62
N ALA A 44 -0.05 -13.12 -8.74
CA ALA A 44 0.43 -13.66 -10.01
C ALA A 44 -0.74 -14.19 -10.87
N ASP A 45 -1.63 -14.98 -10.25
CA ASP A 45 -2.82 -15.54 -10.90
C ASP A 45 -3.78 -14.43 -11.37
N ARG A 46 -3.95 -13.35 -10.58
CA ARG A 46 -4.83 -12.23 -10.93
C ARG A 46 -4.29 -11.33 -12.04
N VAL A 47 -2.97 -11.11 -12.09
CA VAL A 47 -2.35 -10.23 -13.09
C VAL A 47 -1.87 -10.98 -14.34
N GLY A 48 -1.90 -12.31 -14.31
CA GLY A 48 -1.54 -13.17 -15.44
C GLY A 48 -0.02 -13.34 -15.61
N VAL A 49 0.72 -13.45 -14.51
CA VAL A 49 2.18 -13.71 -14.52
C VAL A 49 2.53 -14.89 -13.63
N THR A 50 3.80 -15.29 -13.60
CA THR A 50 4.27 -16.37 -12.72
C THR A 50 4.54 -15.86 -11.30
N ASP A 51 4.37 -16.72 -10.29
CA ASP A 51 4.70 -16.44 -8.89
C ASP A 51 6.16 -15.97 -8.72
N SER A 52 7.09 -16.63 -9.43
CA SER A 52 8.51 -16.28 -9.44
C SER A 52 8.77 -14.87 -9.96
N TYR A 53 7.97 -14.39 -10.92
CA TYR A 53 8.08 -13.03 -11.43
C TYR A 53 7.71 -11.99 -10.37
N ILE A 54 6.62 -12.21 -9.63
CA ILE A 54 6.24 -11.36 -8.48
C ILE A 54 7.32 -11.41 -7.40
N HIS A 55 7.90 -12.58 -7.12
CA HIS A 55 9.03 -12.70 -6.20
C HIS A 55 10.23 -11.85 -6.64
N TYR A 56 10.60 -11.86 -7.93
CA TYR A 56 11.70 -11.04 -8.45
C TYR A 56 11.42 -9.54 -8.35
N LEU A 57 10.19 -9.12 -8.68
CA LEU A 57 9.76 -7.72 -8.52
C LEU A 57 9.90 -7.26 -7.06
N ARG A 58 9.47 -8.07 -6.10
CA ARG A 58 9.57 -7.74 -4.67
C ARG A 58 11.00 -7.72 -4.14
N ARG A 59 11.93 -8.38 -4.82
CA ARG A 59 13.35 -8.45 -4.47
C ARG A 59 14.21 -7.44 -5.24
N GLY A 60 13.61 -6.64 -6.12
CA GLY A 60 14.33 -5.67 -6.95
C GLY A 60 15.31 -6.32 -7.94
N LYS A 61 15.07 -7.58 -8.32
CA LYS A 61 15.96 -8.29 -9.24
C LYS A 61 15.51 -8.10 -10.69
N ARG A 62 16.38 -7.52 -11.53
CA ARG A 62 16.42 -7.54 -13.01
C ARG A 62 15.08 -7.77 -13.72
N VAL A 63 14.07 -6.97 -13.40
CA VAL A 63 12.75 -7.05 -14.04
C VAL A 63 12.25 -5.63 -14.25
N ASN A 64 12.16 -5.22 -15.51
CA ASN A 64 11.42 -4.03 -15.93
C ASN A 64 9.98 -4.46 -16.28
N PRO A 65 9.01 -4.31 -15.36
CA PRO A 65 7.63 -4.70 -15.65
C PRO A 65 7.05 -3.79 -16.73
N SER A 66 6.30 -4.38 -17.66
CA SER A 66 5.54 -3.57 -18.63
C SER A 66 4.50 -2.71 -17.90
N ASP A 67 4.19 -1.52 -18.42
CA ASP A 67 3.16 -0.64 -17.87
C ASP A 67 1.82 -1.35 -17.68
N ARG A 68 1.47 -2.25 -18.61
CA ARG A 68 0.26 -3.08 -18.51
C ARG A 68 0.23 -3.90 -17.23
N LEU A 69 1.36 -4.47 -16.82
CA LEU A 69 1.46 -5.24 -15.58
C LEU A 69 1.33 -4.31 -14.36
N LEU A 70 1.96 -3.14 -14.39
CA LEU A 70 1.82 -2.14 -13.33
C LEU A 70 0.35 -1.74 -13.16
N ARG A 71 -0.38 -1.50 -14.25
CA ARG A 71 -1.82 -1.16 -14.20
C ARG A 71 -2.67 -2.29 -13.64
N ASN A 72 -2.35 -3.53 -14.01
CA ASN A 72 -3.04 -4.70 -13.46
C ASN A 72 -2.77 -4.86 -11.96
N LEU A 73 -1.54 -4.62 -11.51
CA LEU A 73 -1.18 -4.63 -10.08
C LEU A 73 -1.93 -3.53 -9.33
N GLU A 74 -1.90 -2.28 -9.81
CA GLU A 74 -2.63 -1.15 -9.22
C GLU A 74 -4.11 -1.47 -9.05
N LYS A 75 -4.73 -2.03 -10.10
CA LYS A 75 -6.12 -2.47 -10.07
C LYS A 75 -6.38 -3.61 -9.08
N CYS A 76 -5.46 -4.58 -8.97
CA CYS A 76 -5.60 -5.70 -8.02
C CYS A 76 -5.51 -5.24 -6.56
N PHE A 77 -4.66 -4.26 -6.29
CA PHE A 77 -4.50 -3.66 -4.97
C PHE A 77 -5.56 -2.58 -4.67
N GLY A 78 -6.25 -2.07 -5.70
CA GLY A 78 -7.24 -1.01 -5.53
C GLY A 78 -6.64 0.37 -5.28
N VAL A 79 -5.39 0.58 -5.74
CA VAL A 79 -4.73 1.89 -5.66
C VAL A 79 -4.91 2.68 -6.95
N GLU A 80 -4.71 3.99 -6.86
CA GLU A 80 -4.86 4.89 -7.99
C GLU A 80 -3.82 4.59 -9.08
N ARG A 81 -4.26 4.73 -10.34
CA ARG A 81 -3.44 4.44 -11.52
C ARG A 81 -2.24 5.39 -11.57
N GLY A 82 -1.05 4.86 -11.79
CA GLY A 82 0.19 5.64 -11.87
C GLY A 82 0.99 5.69 -10.57
N TYR A 83 0.46 5.15 -9.46
CA TYR A 83 1.20 5.08 -8.20
C TYR A 83 2.49 4.27 -8.31
N LEU A 84 2.45 3.14 -9.05
CA LEU A 84 3.61 2.27 -9.24
C LEU A 84 4.58 2.80 -10.31
N ASP A 85 4.31 3.94 -10.93
CA ASP A 85 5.25 4.50 -11.89
C ASP A 85 6.49 5.06 -11.15
N PRO A 86 7.71 4.84 -11.68
CA PRO A 86 8.93 5.44 -11.13
C PRO A 86 8.88 6.97 -11.09
N GLN A 87 8.18 7.58 -12.05
CA GLN A 87 7.99 9.03 -12.17
C GLN A 87 6.57 9.47 -11.79
N ALA A 88 5.96 8.78 -10.82
CA ALA A 88 4.64 9.15 -10.32
C ALA A 88 4.62 10.61 -9.83
N ASP A 89 3.47 11.28 -10.01
CA ASP A 89 3.24 12.62 -9.47
C ASP A 89 3.37 12.60 -7.93
N PRO A 90 4.23 13.42 -7.31
CA PRO A 90 4.36 13.51 -5.86
C PRO A 90 3.03 13.77 -5.13
N VAL A 91 2.09 14.47 -5.76
CA VAL A 91 0.76 14.74 -5.19
C VAL A 91 -0.07 13.45 -5.13
N LEU A 92 -0.03 12.65 -6.19
CA LEU A 92 -0.67 11.35 -6.27
C LEU A 92 -0.06 10.39 -5.25
N GLU A 93 1.26 10.31 -5.21
CA GLU A 93 1.99 9.46 -4.28
C GLU A 93 1.67 9.81 -2.82
N GLY A 94 1.73 11.11 -2.47
CA GLY A 94 1.39 11.58 -1.12
C GLY A 94 -0.08 11.36 -0.74
N LYS A 95 -1.00 11.33 -1.70
CA LYS A 95 -2.41 10.98 -1.45
C LYS A 95 -2.56 9.49 -1.13
N VAL A 96 -2.02 8.62 -1.97
CA VAL A 96 -2.07 7.16 -1.76
C VAL A 96 -1.37 6.78 -0.46
N ASP A 97 -0.21 7.38 -0.19
CA ASP A 97 0.55 7.12 1.05
C ASP A 97 -0.21 7.50 2.31
N ARG A 98 -0.92 8.64 2.30
CA ARG A 98 -1.79 9.03 3.42
C ARG A 98 -2.94 8.04 3.62
N GLN A 99 -3.54 7.56 2.53
CA GLN A 99 -4.61 6.56 2.60
C GLN A 99 -4.10 5.22 3.15
N LEU A 100 -2.91 4.78 2.71
CA LEU A 100 -2.27 3.57 3.23
C LEU A 100 -1.94 3.72 4.72
N ALA A 101 -1.39 4.85 5.14
CA ALA A 101 -1.10 5.13 6.55
C ALA A 101 -2.37 5.15 7.41
N MET A 102 -3.46 5.73 6.91
CA MET A 102 -4.76 5.73 7.59
C MET A 102 -5.29 4.30 7.76
N LEU A 103 -5.18 3.46 6.73
CA LEU A 103 -5.57 2.05 6.80
C LEU A 103 -4.74 1.28 7.83
N GLU A 104 -3.43 1.54 7.91
CA GLU A 104 -2.57 0.93 8.93
C GLU A 104 -2.96 1.36 10.35
N GLY A 105 -3.21 2.64 10.58
CA GLY A 105 -3.67 3.15 11.87
C GLY A 105 -5.01 2.56 12.30
N LEU A 106 -5.98 2.44 11.37
CA LEU A 106 -7.27 1.79 11.66
C LEU A 106 -7.09 0.31 12.02
N ARG A 107 -6.14 -0.38 11.38
CA ARG A 107 -5.85 -1.80 11.64
C ARG A 107 -5.32 -2.05 13.04
N GLU A 108 -4.51 -1.14 13.59
CA GLU A 108 -4.02 -1.23 14.97
C GLU A 108 -5.18 -1.31 15.99
N HIS A 109 -6.30 -0.66 15.67
CA HIS A 109 -7.46 -0.58 16.55
C HIS A 109 -8.53 -1.65 16.28
N LEU A 110 -8.42 -2.47 15.23
CA LEU A 110 -9.39 -3.53 14.92
C LEU A 110 -9.65 -4.48 16.11
N PRO A 111 -8.64 -4.95 16.88
CA PRO A 111 -8.89 -5.81 18.03
C PRO A 111 -9.74 -5.13 19.13
N VAL A 112 -9.64 -3.81 19.27
CA VAL A 112 -10.50 -3.05 20.20
C VAL A 112 -11.92 -3.01 19.67
N LEU A 113 -12.09 -2.72 18.38
CA LEU A 113 -13.39 -2.64 17.72
C LEU A 113 -14.13 -3.99 17.75
N ASP A 114 -13.41 -5.10 17.54
CA ASP A 114 -13.99 -6.44 17.64
C ASP A 114 -14.43 -6.75 19.08
N ARG A 115 -13.63 -6.42 20.09
CA ARG A 115 -14.05 -6.56 21.50
C ARG A 115 -15.29 -5.73 21.83
N LEU A 116 -15.39 -4.50 21.31
CA LEU A 116 -16.58 -3.66 21.50
C LEU A 116 -17.80 -4.22 20.77
N ARG A 117 -17.60 -4.83 19.60
CA ARG A 117 -18.64 -5.52 18.83
C ARG A 117 -19.17 -6.74 19.57
N GLU A 118 -18.29 -7.58 20.08
CA GLU A 118 -18.64 -8.77 20.88
C GLU A 118 -19.45 -8.40 22.12
N ARG A 119 -19.17 -7.23 22.71
CA ARG A 119 -19.92 -6.69 23.84
C ARG A 119 -21.22 -5.98 23.45
N GLY A 120 -21.51 -5.83 22.17
CA GLY A 120 -22.72 -5.17 21.66
C GLY A 120 -22.73 -3.63 21.80
N VAL A 121 -21.63 -3.01 22.24
CA VAL A 121 -21.54 -1.57 22.55
C VAL A 121 -20.84 -0.76 21.47
N LEU A 122 -20.37 -1.40 20.39
CA LEU A 122 -19.63 -0.72 19.33
C LEU A 122 -20.39 0.48 18.73
N GLY A 123 -21.70 0.34 18.51
CA GLY A 123 -22.52 1.41 17.94
C GLY A 123 -22.57 2.67 18.81
N GLU A 124 -22.80 2.49 20.12
CA GLU A 124 -22.86 3.59 21.10
C GLU A 124 -21.50 4.31 21.22
N VAL A 125 -20.41 3.53 21.29
CA VAL A 125 -19.05 4.08 21.37
C VAL A 125 -18.71 4.87 20.11
N LEU A 126 -19.03 4.34 18.93
CA LEU A 126 -18.79 5.05 17.67
C LEU A 126 -19.61 6.34 17.59
N GLN A 127 -20.88 6.32 18.01
CA GLN A 127 -21.71 7.52 18.03
C GLN A 127 -21.13 8.60 18.95
N GLU A 128 -20.69 8.24 20.15
CA GLU A 128 -20.03 9.17 21.08
C GLU A 128 -18.72 9.72 20.50
N CYS A 129 -17.92 8.88 19.82
CA CYS A 129 -16.70 9.32 19.15
C CYS A 129 -16.98 10.31 18.03
N VAL A 130 -18.00 10.06 17.20
CA VAL A 130 -18.42 10.98 16.13
C VAL A 130 -18.85 12.33 16.71
N LEU A 131 -19.72 12.31 17.72
CA LEU A 131 -20.19 13.52 18.40
C LEU A 131 -19.02 14.35 18.98
N ARG A 132 -18.02 13.70 19.56
CA ARG A 132 -16.83 14.40 20.09
C ARG A 132 -15.91 14.96 19.02
N LEU A 133 -15.78 14.29 17.87
CA LEU A 133 -14.99 14.79 16.76
C LEU A 133 -15.66 16.01 16.12
N GLU A 134 -16.96 15.93 15.86
CA GLU A 134 -17.76 17.05 15.36
C GLU A 134 -17.74 18.25 16.31
N SER A 135 -17.70 18.00 17.62
CA SER A 135 -17.58 19.05 18.64
C SER A 135 -16.19 19.68 18.72
N ARG A 136 -15.12 18.95 18.36
CA ARG A 136 -13.75 19.50 18.32
C ARG A 136 -13.56 20.46 17.15
N ASP A 137 -14.25 20.25 16.04
CA ASP A 137 -14.24 21.17 14.90
C ASP A 137 -14.98 22.48 15.20
N ALA A 138 -15.80 22.54 16.27
CA ALA A 138 -16.52 23.74 16.70
C ALA A 138 -15.72 24.65 17.65
N ASP A 139 -14.59 24.19 18.21
CA ASP A 139 -13.78 24.95 19.19
C ASP A 139 -12.59 25.71 18.55
N ASP A 140 -12.30 25.52 17.25
CA ASP A 140 -11.26 26.26 16.51
C ASP A 140 -11.79 27.59 15.93
N GLY A 141 -12.68 28.26 16.68
CA GLY A 141 -13.10 29.63 16.41
C GLY A 141 -11.92 30.60 16.64
N PRO A 142 -11.74 31.63 15.79
CA PRO A 142 -10.57 32.49 15.85
C PRO A 142 -10.49 33.15 17.22
N ARG A 143 -9.35 32.95 17.90
CA ARG A 143 -9.05 33.63 19.17
C ARG A 143 -9.19 35.13 18.94
N PRO A 144 -10.08 35.84 19.65
CA PRO A 144 -10.16 37.28 19.54
C PRO A 144 -8.85 37.92 20.01
N ASN A 145 -8.44 38.94 19.25
CA ASN A 145 -7.17 39.67 19.31
C ASN A 145 -6.82 40.21 20.70
#